data_AF-A0A1E3NPI9-F1
#
_entry.id   AF-A0A1E3NPI9-F1
#
_cell.length_a   1.000
_cell.length_b   1.000
_cell.length_c   1.000
_cell.angle_alpha   90.00
_cell.angle_beta   90.00
_cell.angle_gamma   90.00
#
_symmetry.space_group_name_H-M   'P 1'
#
loop_
_entity.id
_entity.type
_entity.pdbx_description
1 polymer ?
#
loop_
_entity_poly.entity_id
_entity_poly.type
_entity_poly.pdbx_seq_one_letter_code
_entity_poly.pdbx_strand_id
1 'polypeptide(L)'
;MPEAAVDFDALLDLENQFYSASYNDALREGEAHTARDGKQFGIQTGFQRFVLIGALKRANELLLEVARHTLATEEETPNRAKYEKHQKSLSAIQKSIEQFYATPAGPSNLIQASNTPEDVELFEKNIKLIRSKIKAVYAQMGHKSLYPDLENSCRITAGDIPATQVNGDEKDMW
;
A
#
# COMPACT_ATOMS: atom_id res chain seq x y z
N MET A 1 -49.72 -7.39 -56.54
CA MET A 1 -49.50 -6.63 -55.30
C MET A 1 -48.19 -5.89 -55.48
N PRO A 2 -48.10 -4.57 -55.23
CA PRO A 2 -46.82 -3.89 -55.40
C PRO A 2 -45.87 -4.41 -54.32
N GLU A 3 -44.70 -4.93 -54.72
CA GLU A 3 -43.59 -5.14 -53.79
C GLU A 3 -43.28 -3.78 -53.16
N ALA A 4 -43.40 -3.68 -51.84
CA ALA A 4 -42.90 -2.53 -51.12
C ALA A 4 -41.39 -2.50 -51.32
N ALA A 5 -40.92 -1.63 -52.21
CA ALA A 5 -39.50 -1.40 -52.40
C ALA A 5 -38.93 -0.95 -51.06
N VAL A 6 -38.08 -1.78 -50.47
CA VAL A 6 -37.40 -1.46 -49.21
C VAL A 6 -36.52 -0.25 -49.45
N ASP A 7 -36.75 0.81 -48.68
CA ASP A 7 -35.88 1.98 -48.67
C ASP A 7 -34.60 1.65 -47.91
N PHE A 8 -33.57 1.27 -48.65
CA PHE A 8 -32.27 0.89 -48.09
C PHE A 8 -31.54 2.07 -47.46
N ASP A 9 -31.79 3.30 -47.90
CA ASP A 9 -31.14 4.49 -47.34
C ASP A 9 -31.71 4.78 -45.95
N ALA A 10 -33.03 4.70 -45.79
CA ALA A 10 -33.67 4.82 -44.48
C ALA A 10 -33.25 3.69 -43.51
N LEU A 11 -33.03 2.47 -44.02
CA LEU A 11 -32.52 1.36 -43.22
C LEU A 11 -31.07 1.61 -42.76
N LEU A 12 -30.20 2.09 -43.66
CA LEU A 12 -28.80 2.44 -43.35
C LEU A 12 -28.70 3.58 -42.33
N ASP A 13 -29.55 4.60 -42.45
CA ASP A 13 -29.61 5.70 -41.48
C ASP A 13 -30.04 5.22 -40.08
N LEU A 14 -31.02 4.31 -40.03
CA LEU A 14 -31.47 3.69 -38.79
C LEU A 14 -30.35 2.84 -38.17
N GLU A 15 -29.66 2.04 -38.99
CA GLU A 15 -28.54 1.21 -38.55
C GLU A 15 -27.40 2.06 -37.98
N ASN A 16 -27.02 3.13 -38.68
CA ASN A 16 -26.01 4.08 -38.23
C ASN A 16 -26.39 4.76 -36.90
N GLN A 17 -27.66 5.10 -36.71
CA GLN A 17 -28.17 5.63 -35.44
C GLN A 17 -28.03 4.60 -34.31
N PHE A 18 -28.42 3.35 -34.54
CA PHE A 18 -28.28 2.29 -33.54
C PHE A 18 -26.83 1.98 -33.21
N TYR A 19 -25.92 1.93 -34.20
CA TYR A 19 -24.50 1.75 -33.94
C TYR A 19 -23.90 2.90 -33.15
N SER A 20 -24.21 4.14 -33.54
CA SER A 20 -23.70 5.32 -32.84
C SER A 20 -24.22 5.39 -31.41
N ALA A 21 -25.51 5.12 -31.19
CA ALA A 21 -26.12 5.07 -29.88
C ALA A 21 -25.47 3.97 -29.01
N SER A 22 -25.37 2.75 -29.54
CA SER A 22 -24.81 1.60 -28.81
C SER A 22 -23.32 1.81 -28.48
N TYR A 23 -22.55 2.39 -29.40
CA TYR A 23 -21.14 2.73 -29.17
C TYR A 23 -20.99 3.77 -28.05
N ASN A 24 -21.79 4.84 -28.09
CA ASN A 24 -21.75 5.88 -27.06
C ASN A 24 -22.22 5.36 -25.70
N ASP A 25 -23.22 4.49 -25.68
CA ASP A 25 -23.68 3.83 -24.46
C ASP A 25 -22.61 2.91 -23.88
N ALA A 26 -21.97 2.08 -24.72
CA ALA A 26 -20.86 1.22 -24.30
C ALA A 26 -19.67 2.02 -23.80
N LEU A 27 -19.33 3.15 -24.45
CA LEU A 27 -18.25 4.03 -24.03
C LEU A 27 -18.56 4.63 -22.64
N ARG A 28 -19.76 5.18 -22.46
CA ARG A 28 -20.20 5.78 -21.20
C ARG A 28 -20.25 4.76 -20.07
N GLU A 29 -20.75 3.56 -20.34
CA GLU A 29 -20.76 2.47 -19.37
C GLU A 29 -19.34 2.02 -19.03
N GLY A 30 -18.47 1.88 -20.02
CA GLY A 30 -17.06 1.54 -19.84
C GLY A 30 -16.30 2.56 -19.00
N GLU A 31 -16.51 3.86 -19.24
CA GLU A 31 -15.93 4.94 -18.43
C GLU A 31 -16.43 4.90 -16.98
N ALA A 32 -17.73 4.69 -16.79
CA ALA A 32 -18.33 4.59 -15.46
C ALA A 32 -17.80 3.37 -14.68
N HIS A 33 -17.64 2.23 -15.35
CA HIS A 33 -17.03 1.04 -14.77
C HIS A 33 -15.57 1.28 -14.41
N THR A 34 -14.77 1.78 -15.33
CA THR A 34 -13.35 2.10 -15.09
C THR A 34 -13.17 3.05 -13.91
N ALA A 35 -14.02 4.08 -13.81
CA ALA A 35 -13.99 5.02 -12.70
C ALA A 35 -14.35 4.38 -11.35
N ARG A 36 -15.26 3.40 -11.34
CA ARG A 36 -15.61 2.65 -10.12
C ARG A 36 -14.48 1.70 -9.72
N ASP A 37 -13.93 0.98 -10.68
CA ASP A 37 -12.84 0.02 -10.46
C ASP A 37 -11.60 0.73 -9.95
N GLY A 38 -11.24 1.87 -10.54
CA GLY A 38 -10.13 2.71 -10.05
C GLY A 38 -10.34 3.19 -8.61
N LYS A 39 -11.57 3.56 -8.22
CA LYS A 39 -11.89 3.94 -6.83
C LYS A 39 -11.78 2.76 -5.87
N GLN A 40 -12.31 1.59 -6.25
CA GLN A 40 -12.24 0.39 -5.43
C GLN A 40 -10.78 -0.04 -5.22
N PHE A 41 -10.00 -0.05 -6.29
CA PHE A 41 -8.58 -0.35 -6.26
C PHE A 41 -7.81 0.63 -5.36
N GLY A 42 -8.08 1.93 -5.47
CA GLY A 42 -7.48 2.96 -4.61
C GLY A 42 -7.80 2.75 -3.12
N ILE A 43 -9.04 2.37 -2.79
CA ILE A 43 -9.45 2.07 -1.41
C ILE A 43 -8.75 0.81 -0.89
N GLN A 44 -8.72 -0.26 -1.69
CA GLN A 44 -8.06 -1.52 -1.32
C GLN A 44 -6.57 -1.31 -1.05
N THR A 45 -5.87 -0.65 -1.98
CA THR A 45 -4.43 -0.37 -1.86
C THR A 45 -4.15 0.58 -0.69
N GLY A 46 -4.98 1.60 -0.48
CA GLY A 46 -4.89 2.49 0.68
C GLY A 46 -5.03 1.72 2.00
N PHE A 47 -6.00 0.82 2.11
CA PHE A 47 -6.19 -0.02 3.30
C PHE A 47 -4.95 -0.90 3.58
N GLN A 48 -4.42 -1.58 2.57
CA GLN A 48 -3.19 -2.39 2.68
C GLN A 48 -2.01 -1.58 3.20
N ARG A 49 -1.83 -0.38 2.66
CA ARG A 49 -0.77 0.56 3.07
C ARG A 49 -0.91 0.97 4.53
N PHE A 50 -2.12 1.28 4.99
CA PHE A 50 -2.37 1.68 6.37
C PHE A 50 -2.13 0.55 7.37
N VAL A 51 -2.60 -0.66 7.05
CA VAL A 51 -2.34 -1.85 7.89
C VAL A 51 -0.84 -2.08 8.03
N LEU A 52 -0.09 -2.03 6.93
CA LEU A 52 1.37 -2.21 6.97
C LEU A 52 2.07 -1.12 7.79
N ILE A 53 1.76 0.15 7.57
CA ILE A 53 2.37 1.26 8.34
C ILE A 53 2.06 1.09 9.82
N GLY A 54 0.81 0.82 10.18
CA GLY A 54 0.40 0.63 11.57
C GLY A 54 1.16 -0.52 12.23
N ALA A 55 1.30 -1.64 11.53
CA ALA A 55 2.06 -2.79 12.00
C ALA A 55 3.55 -2.46 12.20
N LEU A 56 4.18 -1.79 11.24
CA LEU A 56 5.59 -1.38 11.32
C LEU A 56 5.82 -0.35 12.45
N LYS A 57 4.89 0.59 12.63
CA LYS A 57 4.90 1.55 13.75
C LYS A 57 4.85 0.83 15.08
N ARG A 58 3.88 -0.07 15.27
CA ARG A 58 3.75 -0.81 16.52
C ARG A 58 4.95 -1.72 16.79
N ALA A 59 5.47 -2.37 15.76
CA ALA A 59 6.67 -3.17 15.86
C ALA A 59 7.89 -2.33 16.29
N ASN A 60 8.07 -1.14 15.73
CA ASN A 60 9.15 -0.24 16.11
C ASN A 60 9.03 0.24 17.57
N GLU A 61 7.81 0.58 18.02
CA GLU A 61 7.53 0.98 19.41
C GLU A 61 7.88 -0.14 20.39
N LEU A 62 7.43 -1.38 20.12
CA LEU A 62 7.73 -2.53 20.97
C LEU A 62 9.24 -2.80 21.07
N LEU A 63 9.96 -2.73 19.96
CA LEU A 63 11.42 -2.91 19.97
C LEU A 63 12.13 -1.78 20.75
N LEU A 64 11.62 -0.55 20.68
CA LEU A 64 12.13 0.56 21.48
C LEU A 64 11.90 0.35 22.97
N GLU A 65 10.73 -0.13 23.36
CA GLU A 65 10.40 -0.49 24.74
C GLU A 65 11.35 -1.56 25.27
N VAL A 66 11.55 -2.65 24.50
CA VAL A 66 12.51 -3.72 24.85
C VAL A 66 13.93 -3.16 25.00
N ALA A 67 14.41 -2.40 24.01
CA ALA A 67 15.76 -1.83 24.06
C ALA A 67 15.95 -0.90 25.27
N ARG A 68 14.96 -0.06 25.61
CA ARG A 68 15.00 0.82 26.78
C ARG A 68 15.00 0.03 28.09
N HIS A 69 14.16 -1.01 28.19
CA HIS A 69 14.09 -1.84 29.39
C HIS A 69 15.40 -2.59 29.63
N THR A 70 16.02 -3.15 28.58
CA THR A 70 17.32 -3.82 28.70
C THR A 70 18.41 -2.84 29.13
N LEU A 71 18.46 -1.63 28.56
CA LEU A 71 19.41 -0.58 28.93
C LEU A 71 19.23 -0.07 30.37
N ALA A 72 18.01 -0.13 30.92
CA ALA A 72 17.73 0.27 32.30
C ALA A 72 18.06 -0.81 33.33
N THR A 73 18.08 -2.09 32.91
CA THR A 73 18.28 -3.23 33.82
C THR A 73 19.74 -3.72 33.87
N GLU A 74 20.48 -3.57 32.76
CA GLU A 74 21.88 -4.01 32.66
C GLU A 74 22.84 -2.83 32.82
N GLU A 75 23.45 -2.66 34.01
CA GLU A 75 24.33 -1.52 34.28
C GLU A 75 25.65 -1.55 33.48
N GLU A 76 26.33 -2.70 33.30
CA GLU A 76 27.64 -2.77 32.62
C GLU A 76 27.91 -4.10 31.90
N THR A 77 27.10 -4.48 30.91
CA THR A 77 27.40 -5.62 30.02
C THR A 77 27.94 -5.17 28.66
N PRO A 78 28.76 -5.99 27.96
CA PRO A 78 29.12 -5.72 26.56
C PRO A 78 27.91 -5.64 25.61
N ASN A 79 26.72 -6.07 26.05
CA ASN A 79 25.47 -5.93 25.32
C ASN A 79 24.90 -4.50 25.35
N ARG A 80 25.28 -3.65 26.30
CA ARG A 80 24.76 -2.27 26.41
C ARG A 80 25.04 -1.45 25.14
N ALA A 81 26.27 -1.46 24.64
CA ALA A 81 26.65 -0.76 23.42
C ALA A 81 25.87 -1.24 22.17
N LYS A 82 25.51 -2.53 22.15
CA LYS A 82 24.67 -3.12 21.10
C LYS A 82 23.24 -2.55 21.16
N TYR A 83 22.62 -2.51 22.34
CA TYR A 83 21.26 -1.97 22.51
C TYR A 83 21.19 -0.45 22.32
N GLU A 84 22.23 0.30 22.66
CA GLU A 84 22.31 1.74 22.33
C GLU A 84 22.33 1.97 20.81
N LYS A 85 23.06 1.13 20.06
CA LYS A 85 23.04 1.16 18.58
C LYS A 85 21.65 0.81 18.03
N HIS A 86 20.98 -0.19 18.60
CA HIS A 86 19.61 -0.54 18.20
C HIS A 86 18.64 0.60 18.50
N GLN A 87 18.73 1.24 19.66
CA GLN A 87 17.89 2.38 20.02
C GLN A 87 18.07 3.57 19.05
N LYS A 88 19.31 3.90 18.67
CA LYS A 88 19.60 4.91 17.64
C LYS A 88 19.00 4.53 16.28
N SER A 89 19.10 3.26 15.88
CA SER A 89 18.49 2.78 14.63
C SER A 89 16.96 2.87 14.66
N LEU A 90 16.33 2.44 15.76
CA LEU A 90 14.88 2.44 15.95
C LEU A 90 14.30 3.86 16.06
N SER A 91 15.02 4.80 16.68
CA SER A 91 14.62 6.21 16.69
C SER A 91 14.72 6.85 15.30
N ALA A 92 15.67 6.45 14.46
CA ALA A 92 15.72 6.89 13.07
C ALA A 92 14.56 6.30 12.24
N ILE A 93 14.21 5.03 12.47
CA ILE A 93 13.04 4.39 11.86
C ILE A 93 11.76 5.12 12.29
N GLN A 94 11.62 5.44 13.58
CA GLN A 94 10.48 6.19 14.12
C GLN A 94 10.27 7.52 13.37
N LYS A 95 11.34 8.29 13.16
CA LYS A 95 11.27 9.53 12.37
C LYS A 95 10.83 9.30 10.93
N SER A 96 11.31 8.23 10.28
CA SER A 96 10.85 7.87 8.94
C SER A 96 9.37 7.47 8.90
N ILE A 97 8.86 6.85 9.97
CA ILE A 97 7.44 6.51 10.09
C ILE A 97 6.61 7.77 10.30
N GLU A 98 7.07 8.70 11.15
CA GLU A 98 6.39 9.98 11.43
C GLU A 98 6.24 10.86 10.18
N GLN A 99 7.10 10.71 9.17
CA GLN A 99 6.96 11.40 7.89
C GLN A 99 5.63 11.09 7.18
N PHE A 100 5.07 9.89 7.36
CA PHE A 100 3.75 9.54 6.78
C PHE A 100 2.59 10.29 7.44
N TYR A 101 2.80 10.78 8.65
CA TYR A 101 1.81 11.48 9.47
C TYR A 101 2.01 13.01 9.44
N ALA A 102 3.14 13.47 8.89
CA ALA A 102 3.44 14.89 8.75
C ALA A 102 2.52 15.52 7.70
N THR A 103 1.87 16.63 8.06
CA THR A 103 1.10 17.44 7.11
C THR A 103 1.68 18.86 7.04
N PRO A 104 1.45 19.60 5.95
CA PRO A 104 1.87 21.01 5.85
C PRO A 104 1.34 21.90 6.98
N ALA A 105 0.25 21.50 7.63
CA ALA A 105 -0.37 22.20 8.77
C ALA A 105 0.14 21.71 10.14
N GLY A 106 1.07 20.75 10.20
CA GLY A 106 1.60 20.17 11.44
C GLY A 106 1.52 18.64 11.50
N PRO A 107 1.94 18.01 12.61
CA PRO A 107 1.77 16.57 12.81
C PRO A 107 0.28 16.25 12.92
N SER A 108 -0.23 15.42 11.99
CA SER A 108 -1.60 14.91 12.05
C SER A 108 -1.58 13.43 12.42
N ASN A 109 -2.62 12.92 13.08
CA ASN A 109 -2.74 11.48 13.33
C ASN A 109 -3.22 10.70 12.09
N LEU A 110 -3.34 11.36 10.94
CA LEU A 110 -3.82 10.79 9.69
C LEU A 110 -2.65 10.61 8.72
N ILE A 111 -2.66 9.50 8.00
CA ILE A 111 -1.70 9.25 6.93
C ILE A 111 -2.16 10.02 5.69
N GLN A 112 -1.28 10.79 5.06
CA GLN A 112 -1.58 11.38 3.76
C GLN A 112 -1.66 10.28 2.70
N ALA A 113 -2.87 9.99 2.23
CA ALA A 113 -3.12 9.03 1.15
C ALA A 113 -3.51 9.79 -0.12
N SER A 114 -2.47 10.26 -0.82
CA SER A 114 -2.59 10.75 -2.19
C SER A 114 -2.28 9.60 -3.16
N ASN A 115 -3.01 9.56 -4.27
CA ASN A 115 -2.84 8.55 -5.32
C ASN A 115 -2.07 9.11 -6.54
N THR A 116 -1.35 10.21 -6.39
CA THR A 116 -0.45 10.66 -7.48
C THR A 116 0.67 9.62 -7.68
N PRO A 117 1.15 9.42 -8.91
CA PRO A 117 2.25 8.50 -9.18
C PRO A 117 3.49 8.80 -8.32
N GLU A 118 3.81 10.08 -8.13
CA GLU A 118 4.95 10.54 -7.34
C GLU A 118 4.82 10.19 -5.86
N ASP A 119 3.63 10.37 -5.28
CA ASP A 119 3.37 10.04 -3.88
C ASP A 119 3.40 8.52 -3.66
N VAL A 120 2.91 7.74 -4.62
CA VAL A 120 2.96 6.28 -4.59
C VAL A 120 4.41 5.78 -4.61
N GLU A 121 5.25 6.32 -5.49
CA GLU A 121 6.66 5.91 -5.57
C GLU A 121 7.42 6.26 -4.29
N LEU A 122 7.21 7.48 -3.77
CA LEU A 122 7.82 7.92 -2.52
C LEU A 122 7.40 7.03 -1.35
N PHE A 123 6.11 6.66 -1.30
CA PHE A 123 5.57 5.76 -0.31
C PHE A 123 6.27 4.39 -0.35
N GLU A 124 6.34 3.76 -1.53
CA GLU A 124 6.92 2.44 -1.69
C GLU A 124 8.41 2.42 -1.32
N LYS A 125 9.15 3.44 -1.74
CA LYS A 125 10.56 3.61 -1.41
C LYS A 125 10.77 3.71 0.10
N ASN A 126 9.97 4.53 0.79
CA ASN A 126 10.06 4.73 2.23
C ASN A 126 9.67 3.47 3.00
N ILE A 127 8.60 2.78 2.59
CA ILE A 127 8.19 1.52 3.19
C ILE A 127 9.25 0.44 3.03
N LYS A 128 9.82 0.28 1.83
CA LYS A 128 10.89 -0.70 1.58
C LYS A 128 12.10 -0.45 2.49
N LEU A 129 12.46 0.82 2.68
CA LEU A 129 13.52 1.23 3.59
C LEU A 129 13.17 0.89 5.06
N ILE A 130 11.99 1.26 5.54
CA ILE A 130 11.57 1.01 6.92
C ILE A 130 11.50 -0.49 7.20
N ARG A 131 10.87 -1.23 6.30
CA ARG A 131 10.70 -2.69 6.35
C ARG A 131 12.05 -3.40 6.47
N SER A 132 13.00 -3.07 5.58
CA SER A 132 14.34 -3.68 5.60
C SER A 132 15.10 -3.36 6.88
N LYS A 133 15.01 -2.13 7.39
CA LYS A 133 15.65 -1.73 8.64
C LYS A 133 15.02 -2.43 9.85
N ILE A 134 13.70 -2.48 9.97
CA ILE A 134 13.01 -3.18 11.07
C ILE A 134 13.37 -4.66 11.04
N LYS A 135 13.31 -5.33 9.89
CA LYS A 135 13.71 -6.73 9.73
C LYS A 135 15.14 -6.98 10.21
N ALA A 136 16.07 -6.08 9.87
CA ALA A 136 17.46 -6.19 10.31
C ALA A 136 17.58 -6.07 11.84
N VAL A 137 16.86 -5.13 12.47
CA VAL A 137 16.86 -4.97 13.93
C VAL A 137 16.24 -6.18 14.64
N TYR A 138 15.12 -6.71 14.13
CA TYR A 138 14.52 -7.96 14.63
C TYR A 138 15.55 -9.10 14.65
N ALA A 139 16.29 -9.28 13.56
CA ALA A 139 17.32 -10.30 13.48
C ALA A 139 18.47 -10.05 14.49
N GLN A 140 18.92 -8.80 14.62
CA GLN A 140 20.00 -8.44 15.54
C GLN A 140 19.64 -8.60 17.02
N MET A 141 18.36 -8.38 17.37
CA MET A 141 17.82 -8.57 18.72
C MET A 141 17.43 -10.03 19.01
N GLY A 142 17.61 -10.96 18.06
CA GLY A 142 17.34 -12.39 18.26
C GLY A 142 15.88 -12.80 18.01
N HIS A 143 15.03 -11.88 17.53
CA HIS A 143 13.61 -12.10 17.26
C HIS A 143 13.32 -12.43 15.78
N LYS A 144 14.27 -13.04 15.07
CA LYS A 144 14.19 -13.25 13.61
C LYS A 144 12.91 -13.97 13.15
N SER A 145 12.38 -14.89 13.96
CA SER A 145 11.16 -15.65 13.65
C SER A 145 9.87 -14.84 13.75
N LEU A 146 9.83 -13.81 14.60
CA LEU A 146 8.61 -13.02 14.85
C LEU A 146 8.29 -12.04 13.72
N TYR A 147 9.31 -11.63 12.96
CA TYR A 147 9.13 -10.70 11.85
C TYR A 147 8.29 -11.30 10.70
N PRO A 148 8.54 -12.53 10.22
CA PRO A 148 7.63 -13.24 9.32
C PRO A 148 6.18 -13.33 9.83
N ASP A 149 5.98 -13.58 11.12
CA ASP A 149 4.63 -13.69 11.71
C ASP A 149 3.87 -12.36 11.65
N LEU A 150 4.57 -11.24 11.86
CA LEU A 150 4.03 -9.89 11.67
C LEU A 150 3.59 -9.68 10.22
N GLU A 151 4.45 -10.03 9.25
CA GLU A 151 4.13 -9.90 7.83
C GLU A 151 2.94 -10.77 7.42
N ASN A 152 2.88 -12.00 7.94
CA ASN A 152 1.77 -12.91 7.69
C ASN A 152 0.46 -12.38 8.28
N SER A 153 0.50 -11.80 9.48
CA SER A 153 -0.69 -11.19 10.12
C SER A 153 -1.22 -10.01 9.29
N CYS A 154 -0.33 -9.19 8.74
CA CYS A 154 -0.71 -8.10 7.83
C CYS A 154 -1.33 -8.65 6.54
N ARG A 155 -0.74 -9.71 5.96
CA ARG A 155 -1.25 -10.37 4.76
C ARG A 155 -2.65 -10.97 4.97
N ILE A 156 -2.89 -11.64 6.09
CA ILE A 156 -4.21 -12.20 6.42
C ILE A 156 -5.26 -11.08 6.56
N THR A 157 -4.86 -9.94 7.12
CA THR A 157 -5.79 -8.83 7.38
C THR A 157 -6.11 -8.01 6.12
N ALA A 158 -5.11 -7.73 5.28
CA ALA A 158 -5.24 -6.80 4.17
C ALA A 158 -5.07 -7.43 2.77
N GLY A 159 -4.77 -8.72 2.70
CA GLY A 159 -4.37 -9.39 1.46
C GLY A 159 -2.90 -9.09 1.10
N ASP A 160 -2.55 -9.33 -0.16
CA ASP A 160 -1.18 -9.10 -0.60
C ASP A 160 -0.84 -7.61 -0.63
N ILE A 161 0.26 -7.28 0.03
CA ILE A 161 0.69 -5.90 0.20
C ILE A 161 1.65 -5.58 -0.97
N PRO A 162 1.40 -4.57 -1.80
CA PRO A 162 2.20 -4.31 -3.01
C PRO A 162 3.72 -4.21 -2.74
N ALA A 163 4.10 -3.59 -1.61
CA ALA A 163 5.49 -3.47 -1.16
C ALA A 163 6.16 -4.80 -0.73
N THR A 164 5.43 -5.92 -0.76
CA THR A 164 5.94 -7.28 -0.50
C THR A 164 6.35 -8.06 -1.73
N GLN A 165 6.13 -7.54 -2.94
CA GLN A 165 6.67 -8.11 -4.18
C GLN A 165 8.20 -7.89 -4.26
N VAL A 166 8.94 -8.70 -3.52
CA VAL A 166 10.36 -8.95 -3.76
C VAL A 166 10.43 -10.23 -4.58
N ASN A 167 10.30 -10.08 -5.89
CA ASN A 167 10.38 -11.12 -6.93
C ASN A 167 9.35 -12.25 -6.85
N GLY A 168 8.67 -12.49 -7.98
CA GLY A 168 8.01 -13.76 -8.27
C GLY A 168 6.51 -13.64 -8.39
N ASP A 169 6.06 -13.81 -9.62
CA ASP A 169 4.70 -14.08 -10.06
C ASP A 169 3.77 -12.86 -10.10
N GLU A 170 3.92 -12.11 -11.20
CA GLU A 170 2.76 -11.68 -12.01
C GLU A 170 1.86 -12.89 -12.27
N LYS A 171 1.07 -13.30 -11.28
CA LYS A 171 -0.17 -13.99 -11.58
C LYS A 171 -1.10 -12.90 -12.04
N ASP A 172 -1.24 -12.83 -13.37
CA ASP A 172 -2.28 -12.15 -14.12
C ASP A 172 -3.51 -11.92 -13.24
N MET A 173 -3.76 -10.65 -12.91
CA MET A 173 -5.08 -10.21 -12.52
C MET A 173 -5.85 -9.80 -13.77
N TRP A 174 -6.05 -10.78 -14.65
CA TRP A 174 -7.02 -10.81 -15.74
C TRP A 174 -7.59 -12.23 -15.84
#